data_AF-A0A8H7KNG5-F1
#
_entry.id   AF-A0A8H7KNG5-F1
#
_cell.length_a   1.000
_cell.length_b   1.000
_cell.length_c   1.000
_cell.angle_alpha   90.00
_cell.angle_beta   90.00
_cell.angle_gamma   90.00
#
_symmetry.space_group_name_H-M   'P 1'
#
loop_
_entity.id
_entity.type
_entity.pdbx_description
1 polymer ?
#
loop_
_entity_poly.entity_id
_entity_poly.type
_entity_poly.pdbx_seq_one_letter_code
_entity_poly.pdbx_strand_id
1 'polypeptide(L)'
;MSMNVFGNEATEEKAENARLSSFVGALALGDLVKSTLGPKGMNKILQSGSTGEINVTNDGATILKAIQLDNAAAKILVNISKVQDDEIGDGTTSVCVLAAELLREAEKLIAQKIHPQTIVEGYRIASIAALKALEGAAVDHG
;
A
#
# COMPACT_ATOMS: atom_id res chain seq x y z
N MET A 1 -10.86 -1.40 38.51
CA MET A 1 -9.41 -1.45 38.24
C MET A 1 -9.21 -2.31 37.00
N SER A 2 -8.78 -1.74 35.88
CA SER A 2 -8.38 -2.55 34.72
C SER A 2 -7.12 -3.32 35.10
N MET A 3 -7.21 -4.64 35.22
CA MET A 3 -6.02 -5.48 35.27
C MET A 3 -5.21 -5.23 34.01
N ASN A 4 -3.90 -5.05 34.16
CA ASN A 4 -3.02 -4.98 33.01
C ASN A 4 -2.89 -6.40 32.45
N VAL A 5 -3.61 -6.68 31.36
CA VAL A 5 -3.64 -8.00 30.72
C VAL A 5 -2.38 -8.24 29.88
N PHE A 6 -1.71 -7.16 29.47
CA PHE A 6 -0.55 -7.20 28.59
C PHE A 6 0.78 -7.02 29.34
N GLY A 7 1.87 -7.47 28.71
CA GLY A 7 3.23 -7.25 29.21
C GLY A 7 3.63 -5.76 29.20
N ASN A 8 4.67 -5.41 29.96
CA ASN A 8 5.04 -4.01 30.23
C ASN A 8 5.41 -3.17 28.99
N GLU A 9 5.77 -3.79 27.87
CA GLU A 9 6.13 -3.12 26.61
C GLU A 9 5.09 -3.33 25.49
N ALA A 10 3.95 -3.94 25.79
CA ALA A 10 2.92 -4.19 24.81
C ALA A 10 2.15 -2.90 24.48
N THR A 11 2.02 -2.62 23.19
CA THR A 11 1.17 -1.56 22.67
C THR A 11 -0.13 -2.14 22.13
N GLU A 12 -1.26 -1.52 22.46
CA GLU A 12 -2.57 -1.95 21.99
C GLU A 12 -3.31 -0.76 21.35
N GLU A 13 -3.61 -0.88 20.06
CA GLU A 13 -4.48 0.04 19.34
C GLU A 13 -5.83 -0.64 19.09
N LYS A 14 -6.94 0.00 19.48
CA LYS A 14 -8.29 -0.54 19.30
C LYS A 14 -9.10 0.23 18.28
N ALA A 15 -9.93 -0.52 17.56
CA ALA A 15 -11.02 -0.02 16.71
C ALA A 15 -10.62 1.18 15.84
N GLU A 16 -11.00 2.40 16.24
CA GLU A 16 -10.73 3.62 15.49
C GLU A 16 -9.24 3.93 15.37
N ASN A 17 -8.49 3.82 16.46
CA ASN A 17 -7.06 4.09 16.46
C ASN A 17 -6.30 3.09 15.58
N ALA A 18 -6.65 1.80 15.66
CA ALA A 18 -6.05 0.76 14.82
C ALA A 18 -6.34 0.98 13.33
N ARG A 19 -7.58 1.41 13.00
CA ARG A 19 -7.95 1.75 11.62
C ARG A 19 -7.18 2.96 11.13
N LEU A 20 -7.11 4.02 11.92
CA LEU A 20 -6.41 5.25 11.56
C LEU A 20 -4.91 4.98 11.34
N SER A 21 -4.28 4.24 12.24
CA SER A 21 -2.88 3.79 12.09
C SER A 21 -2.67 3.01 10.80
N SER A 22 -3.61 2.12 10.45
CA SER A 22 -3.55 1.35 9.21
C SER A 22 -3.67 2.22 7.95
N PHE A 23 -4.63 3.15 7.93
CA PHE A 23 -4.80 4.09 6.81
C PHE A 23 -3.58 4.99 6.64
N VAL A 24 -3.14 5.64 7.71
CA VAL A 24 -1.99 6.57 7.68
C VAL A 24 -0.74 5.87 7.14
N GLY A 25 -0.45 4.65 7.60
CA GLY A 25 0.71 3.90 7.14
C GLY A 25 0.66 3.57 5.65
N ALA A 26 -0.47 3.05 5.17
CA ALA A 26 -0.63 2.69 3.77
C ALA A 26 -0.63 3.92 2.84
N LEU A 27 -1.32 4.99 3.24
CA LEU A 27 -1.42 6.24 2.47
C LEU A 27 -0.07 6.95 2.38
N ALA A 28 0.68 7.02 3.48
CA ALA A 28 2.01 7.62 3.48
C ALA A 28 2.95 6.93 2.48
N LEU A 29 2.85 5.60 2.38
CA LEU A 29 3.65 4.82 1.45
C LEU A 29 3.24 5.04 -0.01
N GLY A 30 1.93 5.06 -0.29
CA GLY A 30 1.41 5.40 -1.61
C GLY A 30 1.84 6.82 -2.04
N ASP A 31 1.76 7.78 -1.12
CA ASP A 31 2.13 9.16 -1.38
C ASP A 31 3.64 9.36 -1.60
N LEU A 32 4.47 8.51 -0.99
CA LEU A 32 5.90 8.49 -1.22
C LEU A 32 6.26 8.09 -2.67
N VAL A 33 5.62 7.03 -3.18
CA VAL A 33 5.96 6.43 -4.49
C VAL A 33 5.17 7.01 -5.65
N LYS A 34 4.06 7.72 -5.44
CA LYS A 34 3.23 8.25 -6.55
C LYS A 34 4.00 9.10 -7.57
N SER A 35 5.08 9.77 -7.17
CA SER A 35 5.86 10.60 -8.09
C SER A 35 6.74 9.80 -9.06
N THR A 36 6.91 8.49 -8.84
CA THR A 36 7.67 7.60 -9.73
C THR A 36 6.78 7.03 -10.85
N LEU A 37 5.46 7.23 -10.75
CA LEU A 37 4.48 6.66 -11.66
C LEU A 37 4.43 7.41 -13.00
N GLY A 38 4.44 6.66 -14.09
CA GLY A 38 4.22 7.15 -15.45
C GLY A 38 5.47 7.64 -16.18
N PRO A 39 5.34 8.02 -17.48
CA PRO A 39 6.48 8.38 -18.33
C PRO A 39 7.16 9.69 -17.94
N LYS A 40 6.50 10.53 -17.13
CA LYS A 40 7.06 11.74 -16.52
C LYS A 40 7.38 11.55 -15.03
N GLY A 41 7.49 10.29 -14.59
CA GLY A 41 7.91 9.94 -13.23
C GLY A 41 9.30 10.48 -12.93
N MET A 42 9.52 10.81 -11.66
CA MET A 42 10.80 11.31 -11.15
C MET A 42 11.48 10.24 -10.31
N ASN A 43 12.79 10.12 -10.49
CA ASN A 43 13.62 9.26 -9.65
C ASN A 43 13.66 9.73 -8.20
N LYS A 44 13.82 8.79 -7.28
CA LYS A 44 14.15 9.03 -5.87
C LYS A 44 15.63 8.82 -5.64
N ILE A 45 16.20 9.66 -4.78
CA ILE A 45 17.56 9.51 -4.26
C ILE A 45 17.44 8.85 -2.90
N LEU A 46 18.05 7.69 -2.74
CA LEU A 46 18.10 6.90 -1.51
C LEU A 46 19.54 6.91 -1.01
N GLN A 47 19.72 7.15 0.28
CA GLN A 47 21.04 7.10 0.91
C GLN A 47 21.01 6.14 2.09
N SER A 48 21.91 5.16 2.09
CA SER A 48 22.09 4.26 3.22
C SER A 48 22.78 4.98 4.37
N GLY A 49 22.15 5.00 5.54
CA GLY A 49 22.73 5.60 6.75
C GLY A 49 23.96 4.87 7.29
N SER A 50 24.15 3.60 6.95
CA SER A 50 25.27 2.78 7.44
C SER A 50 26.48 2.80 6.51
N THR A 51 26.26 2.72 5.19
CA THR A 51 27.34 2.65 4.19
C THR A 51 27.61 3.99 3.50
N GLY A 52 26.69 4.94 3.59
CA GLY A 52 26.74 6.21 2.87
C GLY A 52 26.47 6.08 1.36
N GLU A 53 26.17 4.87 0.88
CA GLU A 53 25.89 4.58 -0.52
C GLU A 53 24.64 5.33 -1.00
N ILE A 54 24.74 5.94 -2.18
CA ILE A 54 23.66 6.67 -2.82
C ILE A 54 23.14 5.86 -4.00
N ASN A 55 21.84 5.58 -4.00
CA ASN A 55 21.15 4.91 -5.10
C ASN A 55 20.07 5.84 -5.65
N VAL A 56 20.01 5.98 -6.97
CA VAL A 56 18.98 6.78 -7.66
C VAL A 56 18.13 5.84 -8.49
N THR A 57 16.84 5.73 -8.17
CA THR A 57 15.96 4.75 -8.80
C THR A 57 14.53 5.26 -8.98
N ASN A 58 13.84 4.73 -9.98
CA ASN A 58 12.40 4.91 -10.20
C ASN A 58 11.58 3.66 -9.82
N ASP A 59 12.25 2.55 -9.52
CA ASP A 59 11.55 1.30 -9.21
C ASP A 59 10.92 1.38 -7.81
N GLY A 60 9.60 1.22 -7.78
CA GLY A 60 8.81 1.23 -6.55
C GLY A 60 9.27 0.16 -5.57
N ALA A 61 9.54 -1.06 -6.04
CA ALA A 61 9.93 -2.15 -5.16
C ALA A 61 11.28 -1.87 -4.47
N THR A 62 12.27 -1.36 -5.21
CA THR A 62 13.57 -0.95 -4.67
C THR A 62 13.44 0.16 -3.63
N ILE A 63 12.64 1.19 -3.92
CA ILE A 63 12.39 2.30 -2.98
C ILE A 63 11.76 1.79 -1.69
N LEU A 64 10.75 0.94 -1.81
CA LEU A 64 9.99 0.42 -0.68
C LEU A 64 10.79 -0.56 0.18
N LYS A 65 11.69 -1.35 -0.44
CA LYS A 65 12.62 -2.26 0.26
C LYS A 65 13.71 -1.50 1.03
N ALA A 66 14.10 -0.31 0.56
CA ALA A 66 15.19 0.47 1.15
C ALA A 66 14.78 1.24 2.43
N ILE A 67 13.48 1.42 2.66
CA ILE A 67 12.98 2.27 3.75
C ILE A 67 12.63 1.42 4.97
N GLN A 68 13.11 1.84 6.14
CA GLN A 68 12.71 1.24 7.41
C GLN A 68 11.33 1.76 7.81
N LEU A 69 10.40 0.84 8.01
CA LEU A 69 9.01 1.12 8.34
C LEU A 69 8.64 0.33 9.60
N ASP A 70 7.94 0.98 10.53
CA ASP A 70 7.39 0.30 11.72
C ASP A 70 5.94 -0.10 11.56
N ASN A 71 5.17 0.71 10.82
CA ASN A 71 3.74 0.52 10.61
C ASN A 71 3.44 -0.79 9.88
N ALA A 72 2.60 -1.64 10.48
CA ALA A 72 2.26 -2.95 9.95
C ALA A 72 1.52 -2.90 8.61
N ALA A 73 0.59 -1.95 8.43
CA ALA A 73 -0.13 -1.78 7.16
C ALA A 73 0.81 -1.34 6.03
N ALA A 74 1.77 -0.46 6.32
CA ALA A 74 2.79 -0.09 5.34
C ALA A 74 3.63 -1.31 4.90
N LYS A 75 4.05 -2.17 5.85
CA LYS A 75 4.78 -3.42 5.53
C LYS A 75 3.99 -4.35 4.61
N ILE A 76 2.67 -4.41 4.77
CA ILE A 76 1.81 -5.19 3.86
C ILE A 76 1.92 -4.65 2.44
N LEU A 77 1.86 -3.33 2.24
CA LEU A 77 2.01 -2.74 0.90
C LEU A 77 3.41 -2.96 0.31
N VAL A 78 4.47 -2.91 1.12
CA VAL A 78 5.84 -3.26 0.66
C VAL A 78 5.88 -4.70 0.14
N ASN A 79 5.27 -5.64 0.88
CA ASN A 79 5.21 -7.04 0.46
C ASN A 79 4.42 -7.22 -0.84
N ILE A 80 3.31 -6.49 -1.01
CA ILE A 80 2.54 -6.51 -2.27
C ILE A 80 3.41 -6.03 -3.44
N SER A 81 4.16 -4.95 -3.27
CA SER A 81 5.08 -4.45 -4.29
C SER A 81 6.14 -5.48 -4.66
N LYS A 82 6.70 -6.16 -3.66
CA LYS A 82 7.70 -7.22 -3.86
C LYS A 82 7.10 -8.41 -4.62
N VAL A 83 5.90 -8.86 -4.26
CA VAL A 83 5.25 -9.97 -4.98
C VAL A 83 5.01 -9.60 -6.44
N GLN A 84 4.59 -8.36 -6.71
CA GLN A 84 4.41 -7.88 -8.08
C GLN A 84 5.72 -7.85 -8.88
N ASP A 85 6.81 -7.43 -8.24
CA ASP A 85 8.18 -7.46 -8.78
C ASP A 85 8.65 -8.90 -9.08
N ASP A 86 8.41 -9.84 -8.15
CA ASP A 86 8.83 -11.23 -8.28
C ASP A 86 8.04 -11.99 -9.38
N GLU A 87 6.74 -11.70 -9.56
CA GLU A 87 5.87 -12.41 -10.52
C GLU A 87 5.91 -11.83 -11.94
N ILE A 88 5.93 -10.50 -12.08
CA ILE A 88 5.82 -9.81 -13.39
C ILE A 88 7.03 -8.92 -13.68
N GLY A 89 7.74 -8.44 -12.65
CA GLY A 89 8.88 -7.53 -12.80
C GLY A 89 8.53 -6.10 -13.21
N ASP A 90 7.23 -5.75 -13.24
CA ASP A 90 6.73 -4.40 -13.52
C ASP A 90 5.42 -4.13 -12.77
N GLY A 91 5.03 -2.85 -12.68
CA GLY A 91 3.82 -2.40 -12.00
C GLY A 91 4.00 -2.26 -10.49
N THR A 92 5.23 -2.31 -9.99
CA THR A 92 5.59 -2.22 -8.56
C THR A 92 5.08 -0.95 -7.90
N THR A 93 5.17 0.19 -8.60
CA THR A 93 4.59 1.48 -8.18
C THR A 93 3.08 1.48 -8.32
N SER A 94 2.56 1.01 -9.45
CA SER A 94 1.13 1.04 -9.77
C SER A 94 0.29 0.29 -8.74
N VAL A 95 0.74 -0.91 -8.34
CA VAL A 95 0.02 -1.74 -7.36
C VAL A 95 -0.04 -1.06 -5.99
N CYS A 96 1.05 -0.41 -5.55
CA CYS A 96 1.07 0.30 -4.28
C CYS A 96 0.19 1.54 -4.29
N VAL A 97 0.26 2.34 -5.35
CA VAL A 97 -0.58 3.54 -5.49
C VAL A 97 -2.06 3.14 -5.54
N LEU A 98 -2.41 2.12 -6.32
CA LEU A 98 -3.79 1.64 -6.40
C LEU A 98 -4.30 1.14 -5.03
N ALA A 99 -3.51 0.34 -4.32
CA ALA A 99 -3.89 -0.15 -3.00
C ALA A 99 -4.07 0.99 -1.98
N ALA A 100 -3.18 1.98 -1.99
CA ALA A 100 -3.28 3.15 -1.13
C ALA A 100 -4.54 3.97 -1.44
N GLU A 101 -4.83 4.25 -2.71
CA GLU A 101 -6.02 5.02 -3.09
C GLU A 101 -7.34 4.27 -2.80
N LEU A 102 -7.37 2.93 -2.94
CA LEU A 102 -8.52 2.12 -2.50
C LEU A 102 -8.78 2.25 -1.00
N LEU A 103 -7.72 2.32 -0.19
CA LEU A 103 -7.82 2.54 1.25
C LEU A 103 -8.25 3.98 1.56
N ARG A 104 -7.78 4.98 0.79
CA ARG A 104 -8.20 6.39 0.91
C ARG A 104 -9.71 6.54 0.68
N GLU A 105 -10.24 5.89 -0.36
CA GLU A 105 -11.68 5.92 -0.63
C GLU A 105 -12.47 5.12 0.41
N ALA A 106 -11.93 4.01 0.91
CA ALA A 106 -12.55 3.24 1.99
C ALA A 106 -12.65 4.05 3.29
N GLU A 107 -11.64 4.85 3.63
CA GLU A 107 -11.67 5.74 4.80
C GLU A 107 -12.85 6.72 4.74
N LYS A 108 -13.11 7.31 3.56
CA LYS A 108 -14.26 8.21 3.36
C LYS A 108 -15.60 7.51 3.56
N LEU A 109 -15.73 6.26 3.10
CA LEU A 109 -16.95 5.47 3.29
C LEU A 109 -17.16 5.09 4.77
N ILE A 110 -16.07 4.78 5.48
CA ILE A 110 -16.12 4.52 6.94
C ILE A 110 -16.53 5.80 7.69
N ALA A 111 -16.04 6.97 7.29
CA ALA A 111 -16.45 8.25 7.87
C ALA A 111 -17.96 8.50 7.70
N GLN A 112 -18.55 8.01 6.60
CA GLN A 112 -20.00 8.00 6.36
C GLN A 112 -20.75 6.89 7.12
N LYS A 113 -20.11 6.24 8.09
CA LYS A 113 -20.66 5.16 8.94
C LYS A 113 -21.03 3.88 8.18
N ILE A 114 -20.43 3.64 7.03
CA ILE A 114 -20.56 2.36 6.31
C ILE A 114 -19.66 1.33 7.00
N HIS A 115 -20.21 0.13 7.27
CA HIS A 115 -19.46 -0.93 7.93
C HIS A 115 -18.34 -1.45 7.00
N PRO A 116 -17.09 -1.63 7.48
CA PRO A 116 -15.96 -2.07 6.65
C PRO A 116 -16.21 -3.35 5.85
N GLN A 117 -16.93 -4.31 6.45
CA GLN A 117 -17.27 -5.56 5.77
C GLN A 117 -18.12 -5.34 4.51
N THR A 118 -19.02 -4.35 4.52
CA THR A 118 -19.83 -3.98 3.36
C THR A 118 -18.97 -3.38 2.25
N ILE A 119 -17.95 -2.59 2.61
CA ILE A 119 -17.00 -2.01 1.67
C ILE A 119 -16.18 -3.12 1.00
N VAL A 120 -15.68 -4.07 1.79
CA VAL A 120 -14.94 -5.24 1.28
C VAL A 120 -15.78 -6.05 0.30
N GLU A 121 -17.06 -6.29 0.60
CA GLU A 121 -17.95 -6.99 -0.32
C GLU A 121 -18.16 -6.20 -1.63
N GLY A 122 -18.37 -4.89 -1.54
CA GLY A 122 -18.46 -4.02 -2.71
C GLY A 122 -17.19 -4.05 -3.57
N TYR A 123 -16.01 -3.98 -2.95
CA TYR A 123 -14.72 -4.08 -3.65
C TYR A 123 -14.50 -5.45 -4.29
N ARG A 124 -14.97 -6.54 -3.68
CA ARG A 124 -14.90 -7.88 -4.28
C ARG A 124 -15.73 -7.95 -5.56
N ILE A 125 -16.96 -7.44 -5.54
CA ILE A 125 -17.83 -7.38 -6.71
C ILE A 125 -17.21 -6.51 -7.80
N ALA A 126 -16.70 -5.33 -7.43
CA ALA A 126 -16.05 -4.40 -8.36
C ALA A 126 -14.78 -5.01 -8.99
N SER A 127 -13.97 -5.72 -8.22
CA SER A 127 -12.76 -6.38 -8.70
C SER A 127 -13.07 -7.44 -9.76
N ILE A 128 -14.09 -8.28 -9.54
CA ILE A 128 -14.52 -9.29 -10.52
C ILE A 128 -14.98 -8.61 -11.82
N ALA A 129 -15.78 -7.55 -11.71
CA ALA A 129 -16.25 -6.80 -12.88
C ALA A 129 -15.10 -6.13 -13.64
N ALA A 130 -14.12 -5.55 -12.93
CA ALA A 130 -12.95 -4.91 -13.53
C ALA A 130 -12.07 -5.91 -14.28
N LEU A 131 -11.80 -7.08 -13.70
CA LEU A 131 -11.03 -8.15 -14.35
C LEU A 131 -11.75 -8.67 -15.59
N LYS A 132 -13.06 -8.90 -15.51
CA LYS A 132 -13.86 -9.32 -16.68
C LYS A 132 -13.84 -8.29 -17.81
N ALA A 133 -13.90 -7.00 -17.47
CA ALA A 133 -13.81 -5.93 -18.45
C ALA A 133 -12.40 -5.84 -19.07
N LEU A 134 -11.35 -6.05 -18.28
CA LEU A 134 -9.97 -6.11 -18.76
C LEU A 134 -9.77 -7.24 -19.77
N GLU A 135 -10.25 -8.45 -19.47
CA GLU A 135 -10.20 -9.59 -20.39
C GLU A 135 -10.98 -9.32 -21.69
N GLY A 136 -12.15 -8.71 -21.59
CA GLY A 136 -12.97 -8.38 -22.76
C GLY A 136 -12.40 -7.26 -23.64
N ALA A 137 -11.58 -6.38 -23.07
CA ALA A 137 -10.93 -5.29 -23.79
C ALA A 137 -9.50 -5.63 -24.24
N ALA A 138 -8.94 -6.76 -23.79
CA ALA A 138 -7.61 -7.18 -24.15
C ALA A 138 -7.51 -7.46 -25.65
N VAL A 139 -6.50 -6.87 -26.29
CA VAL A 139 -6.16 -7.14 -27.68
C VAL A 139 -4.82 -7.85 -27.68
N ASP A 140 -4.84 -9.11 -28.11
CA ASP A 140 -3.61 -9.87 -28.33
C ASP A 140 -2.98 -9.42 -29.64
N HIS A 141 -1.72 -9.00 -29.58
CA HIS A 141 -0.93 -8.58 -30.72
C HIS A 141 0.13 -9.62 -31.13
N GLY A 142 0.17 -10.78 -30.48
CA GLY A 142 1.15 -11.84 -30.70
C GLY A 142 2.35 -11.75 -29.77
#